data_AF-A0A238JNZ4-F1
#
_entry.id   AF-A0A238JNZ4-F1
#
_cell.length_a   1.000
_cell.length_b   1.000
_cell.length_c   1.000
_cell.angle_alpha   90.00
_cell.angle_beta   90.00
_cell.angle_gamma   90.00
#
_symmetry.space_group_name_H-M   'P 1'
#
loop_
_entity.id
_entity.type
_entity.pdbx_description
1 polymer ?
#
loop_
_entity_poly.entity_id
_entity_poly.type
_entity_poly.pdbx_seq_one_letter_code
_entity_poly.pdbx_strand_id
1 'polypeptide(L)' 'MELILALAAVYIGGPLGLLLVLIGAIGVWRRKTPGEYGWMGFVLIVGIILIVIAGILGLELSRTNFGL' A
#
# COMPACT_ATOMS: atom_id res chain seq x y z
N MET A 1 1.83 10.77 -19.15
CA MET A 1 2.27 9.44 -18.69
C MET A 1 2.45 9.42 -17.18
N GLU A 2 3.16 10.40 -16.62
CA GLU A 2 3.30 10.59 -15.16
C GLU A 2 1.96 10.72 -14.42
N LEU A 3 1.02 11.52 -14.95
CA LEU A 3 -0.31 11.66 -14.34
C LEU A 3 -1.11 10.34 -14.30
N ILE A 4 -1.03 9.53 -15.36
CA ILE A 4 -1.73 8.24 -15.44
C ILE A 4 -1.13 7.25 -14.43
N LEU A 5 0.20 7.26 -14.28
CA LEU A 5 0.89 6.44 -13.28
C LEU A 5 0.56 6.85 -11.85
N ALA A 6 0.51 8.17 -11.58
CA ALA A 6 0.12 8.69 -10.27
C ALA A 6 -1.33 8.33 -9.94
N LEU A 7 -2.26 8.51 -10.88
CA LEU A 7 -3.65 8.12 -10.70
C LEU A 7 -3.81 6.60 -10.50
N ALA A 8 -3.12 5.77 -11.29
CA ALA A 8 -3.15 4.33 -11.11
C ALA A 8 -2.59 3.91 -9.75
N ALA A 9 -1.49 4.52 -9.31
CA ALA A 9 -0.90 4.24 -8.00
C ALA A 9 -1.81 4.67 -6.84
N VAL A 10 -2.53 5.80 -6.96
CA VAL A 10 -3.46 6.27 -5.92
C VAL A 10 -4.75 5.45 -5.91
N TYR A 11 -5.42 5.32 -7.05
CA TYR A 11 -6.76 4.70 -7.14
C TYR A 11 -6.74 3.18 -7.16
N ILE A 12 -5.62 2.55 -7.55
CA ILE A 12 -5.48 1.09 -7.57
C ILE A 12 -4.45 0.65 -6.52
N GLY A 13 -3.27 1.26 -6.54
CA GLY A 13 -2.18 0.92 -5.61
C GLY A 13 -2.53 1.19 -4.14
N GLY A 14 -3.21 2.30 -3.84
CA GLY A 14 -3.65 2.64 -2.49
C GLY A 14 -4.60 1.60 -1.89
N PRO A 15 -5.77 1.32 -2.52
CA PRO A 15 -6.71 0.30 -2.05
C PRO A 15 -6.10 -1.10 -2.01
N LEU A 16 -5.29 -1.48 -3.00
CA LEU A 16 -4.59 -2.76 -3.02
C LEU A 16 -3.60 -2.87 -1.87
N GLY A 17 -2.83 -1.81 -1.61
CA GLY A 17 -1.91 -1.73 -0.49
C GLY A 17 -2.63 -1.89 0.84
N LEU A 18 -3.78 -1.22 1.01
CA LEU A 18 -4.62 -1.34 2.21
C LEU A 18 -5.11 -2.78 2.42
N LEU A 19 -5.58 -3.43 1.36
CA LEU A 19 -6.01 -4.83 1.38
C LEU A 19 -4.86 -5.76 1.82
N LEU A 20 -3.67 -5.59 1.24
CA LEU A 20 -2.50 -6.39 1.59
C LEU A 20 -2.06 -6.15 3.03
N VAL A 21 -2.11 -4.91 3.53
CA VAL A 21 -1.84 -4.61 4.94
C VAL A 21 -2.83 -5.32 5.85
N LEU A 22 -4.12 -5.32 5.54
CA LEU A 22 -5.13 -6.02 6.34
C LEU A 22 -4.89 -7.54 6.35
N ILE A 23 -4.65 -8.14 5.19
CA ILE A 23 -4.36 -9.58 5.07
C ILE A 23 -3.08 -9.94 5.83
N GLY A 24 -2.01 -9.18 5.61
CA GLY A 24 -0.72 -9.38 6.25
C GLY A 24 -0.80 -9.21 7.76
N ALA A 25 -1.49 -8.18 8.25
CA ALA A 25 -1.67 -7.91 9.68
C ALA A 25 -2.50 -9.02 10.35
N ILE A 26 -3.59 -9.47 9.73
CA ILE A 26 -4.39 -10.60 10.25
C ILE A 26 -3.54 -11.88 10.24
N GLY A 27 -2.78 -12.12 9.17
CA GLY A 27 -1.91 -13.27 9.03
C GLY A 27 -0.80 -13.32 10.09
N VAL A 28 -0.16 -12.18 10.34
CA VAL A 28 0.86 -11.99 11.39
C VAL A 28 0.23 -12.14 12.77
N TRP A 29 -0.91 -11.52 13.02
CA TRP A 29 -1.62 -11.63 14.31
C TRP A 29 -1.99 -13.09 14.64
N ARG A 30 -2.42 -13.86 13.64
CA ARG A 30 -2.73 -15.29 13.81
C ARG A 30 -1.50 -16.15 14.10
N ARG A 31 -0.31 -15.73 13.69
CA ARG A 31 0.95 -16.45 13.89
C ARG A 31 1.72 -15.82 15.05
N LYS A 32 1.56 -16.38 16.24
CA LYS A 32 2.13 -15.83 17.48
C LYS A 32 3.66 -16.00 17.61
N THR A 33 4.31 -16.74 16.71
CA THR A 33 5.73 -17.09 16.80
C THR A 33 6.60 -16.13 15.94
N PRO A 34 7.53 -15.36 16.53
CA PRO A 34 8.31 -14.32 15.82
C PRO A 34 9.24 -14.76 14.67
N GLY A 35 9.30 -16.06 14.35
CA GLY A 35 10.06 -16.60 13.21
C GLY A 35 9.20 -17.15 12.07
N GLU A 36 7.88 -17.22 12.23
CA GLU A 36 6.97 -17.91 11.30
C GLU A 36 6.08 -16.95 10.48
N TYR A 37 6.35 -15.65 10.56
CA TYR A 37 5.61 -14.64 9.81
C TYR A 37 5.62 -14.92 8.30
N GLY A 38 6.72 -15.51 7.79
CA GLY A 38 6.81 -16.06 6.44
C GLY A 38 6.24 -15.12 5.38
N TRP A 39 5.37 -15.66 4.54
CA TRP A 39 4.71 -14.90 3.46
C TRP A 39 3.74 -13.82 3.97
N MET A 40 3.17 -13.96 5.17
CA MET A 40 2.25 -12.96 5.73
C MET A 40 2.98 -11.67 6.11
N GLY A 41 4.19 -11.79 6.65
CA GLY A 41 5.06 -10.64 6.91
C GLY A 41 5.47 -9.93 5.61
N PHE A 42 5.79 -10.70 4.56
CA PHE A 42 6.09 -10.14 3.24
C PHE A 42 4.91 -9.39 2.65
N VAL A 43 3.69 -9.97 2.70
CA VAL A 43 2.46 -9.32 2.24
C VAL A 43 2.19 -8.02 2.99
N LEU A 44 2.41 -7.99 4.30
CA LEU A 44 2.29 -6.78 5.12
C LEU A 44 3.26 -5.69 4.65
N ILE A 45 4.53 -6.04 4.43
CA ILE A 45 5.56 -5.09 3.97
C ILE A 45 5.22 -4.54 2.59
N VAL A 46 4.82 -5.40 1.63
CA VAL A 46 4.42 -4.98 0.28
C VAL A 46 3.21 -4.04 0.35
N GLY A 47 2.23 -4.35 1.19
CA GLY A 47 1.07 -3.49 1.41
C GLY A 47 1.46 -2.10 1.92
N ILE A 48 2.35 -2.03 2.91
CA ILE A 48 2.86 -0.75 3.45
C ILE A 48 3.56 0.05 2.35
N ILE A 49 4.43 -0.59 1.56
CA ILE A 49 5.15 0.07 0.46
C ILE A 49 4.17 0.68 -0.55
N LEU A 50 3.13 -0.06 -0.94
CA LEU A 50 2.11 0.45 -1.86
C LEU A 50 1.35 1.64 -1.29
N ILE A 51 0.98 1.62 -0.01
CA ILE A 51 0.31 2.75 0.65
C ILE A 51 1.23 3.97 0.70
N VAL A 52 2.51 3.78 1.02
CA VAL A 52 3.49 4.89 1.07
C VAL A 52 3.66 5.52 -0.31
N ILE A 53 3.83 4.70 -1.36
CA ILE A 53 3.93 5.19 -2.74
C ILE A 53 2.65 5.92 -3.16
N ALA A 54 1.47 5.34 -2.90
CA ALA A 54 0.19 5.98 -3.19
C ALA A 54 0.02 7.30 -2.43
N GLY A 55 0.45 7.37 -1.16
CA GLY A 55 0.41 8.60 -0.36
C GLY A 55 1.31 9.69 -0.92
N ILE A 56 2.54 9.37 -1.30
CA ILE A 56 3.49 10.33 -1.91
C ILE A 56 2.91 10.86 -3.23
N LEU A 57 2.47 9.97 -4.12
CA LEU A 57 1.91 10.35 -5.42
C LEU A 57 0.58 11.10 -5.27
N GLY A 58 -0.21 10.79 -4.23
CA GLY A 58 -1.42 11.53 -3.88
C GLY A 58 -1.13 12.97 -3.42
N LEU A 59 -0.05 13.18 -2.66
CA LEU A 59 0.41 14.52 -2.29
C LEU A 59 0.96 15.31 -3.49
N GLU A 60 1.61 14.64 -4.44
CA GLU A 60 2.04 15.27 -5.69
C GLU A 60 0.85 15.62 -6.58
N LEU A 61 -0.14 14.75 -6.67
CA LEU A 61 -1.41 15.01 -7.35
C LEU A 61 -2.18 16.15 -6.71
N SER A 62 -2.14 16.32 -5.39
CA SER A 62 -2.80 17.44 -4.71
C SER A 62 -2.11 18.78 -4.90
N ARG A 63 -0.80 18.76 -5.21
CA ARG A 63 -0.01 19.96 -5.54
C ARG A 63 -0.08 20.34 -7.01
N THR A 64 -0.53 19.43 -7.86
CA THR A 64 -0.93 19.74 -9.23
C THR A 64 -2.42 20.10 -9.21
N ASN A 65 -2.90 20.98 -10.10
CA ASN A 65 -4.31 21.43 -10.17
C ASN A 65 -5.32 20.29 -10.54
N PHE A 66 -4.97 19.04 -10.26
CA PHE A 66 -5.74 17.81 -10.47
C PHE A 66 -6.24 17.19 -9.16
N GLY A 67 -5.85 17.74 -8.01
CA GLY A 67 -6.16 17.16 -6.70
C GLY A 67 -7.54 17.46 -6.13
N LEU A 68 -8.14 18.58 -6.54
CA LEU A 68 -9.46 19.12 -6.21
C LEU A 68 -9.73 20.26 -7.20
#